data_AF-A0A3B8PPE1-F1
#
_entry.id   AF-A0A3B8PPE1-F1
#
_cell.length_a   1.000
_cell.length_b   1.000
_cell.length_c   1.000
_cell.angle_alpha   90.00
_cell.angle_beta   90.00
_cell.angle_gamma   90.00
#
_symmetry.space_group_name_H-M   'P 1'
#
loop_
_entity.id
_entity.type
_entity.pdbx_description
1 polymer ?
#
loop_
_entity_poly.entity_id
_entity_poly.type
_entity_poly.pdbx_seq_one_letter_code
_entity_poly.pdbx_strand_id
1 'polypeptide(L)'
;MSSSSLAREKGDTSQDSRAARTFFSENVRPILEQHCYSCHSHQAKKAKGGLVLDSRGGWAKGGQSGPAVVPGKPGKSLLLSAVKYQDLEMPPKGKLPDKLIRILEHWVADGAYDPRVTKSARSNKIDFEAGRRHWAFQPLKPTEPPGIKDKRWPQGPVDRHILARLENAGLRPVADADRFTWLRRVSFDLAGLPPTVAQIREFTDDRSARARQKVVDRLL
;
A
#
# COMPACT_ATOMS: atom_id res chain seq x y z
N MET A 1 -60.08 36.92 -29.41
CA MET A 1 -58.86 37.72 -29.62
C MET A 1 -57.69 36.93 -29.08
N SER A 2 -56.98 36.26 -30.00
CA SER A 2 -55.79 35.46 -29.73
C SER A 2 -54.62 36.36 -29.35
N SER A 3 -53.85 35.99 -28.34
CA SER A 3 -52.49 36.48 -28.17
C SER A 3 -51.59 35.29 -27.85
N SER A 4 -50.98 34.81 -28.93
CA SER A 4 -49.89 33.86 -28.96
C SER A 4 -48.62 34.58 -28.51
N SER A 5 -47.92 34.07 -27.49
CA SER A 5 -46.57 34.53 -27.14
C SER A 5 -45.60 33.35 -27.28
N LEU A 6 -44.63 33.56 -28.17
CA LEU A 6 -43.70 32.60 -28.73
C LEU A 6 -42.84 31.90 -27.67
N ALA A 7 -42.84 30.57 -27.72
CA ALA A 7 -41.78 29.75 -27.14
C ALA A 7 -40.50 29.95 -27.96
N ARG A 8 -39.44 30.41 -27.29
CA ARG A 8 -38.07 30.42 -27.81
C ARG A 8 -37.62 28.98 -28.05
N GLU A 9 -37.33 28.66 -29.31
CA GLU A 9 -36.74 27.38 -29.74
C GLU A 9 -35.41 27.14 -29.01
N LYS A 10 -35.27 25.95 -28.43
CA LYS A 10 -34.01 25.43 -27.87
C LYS A 10 -33.06 25.15 -29.04
N GLY A 11 -32.02 25.98 -29.16
CA GLY A 11 -30.91 25.77 -30.09
C GLY A 11 -30.21 24.43 -29.85
N ASP A 12 -30.14 23.65 -30.93
CA ASP A 12 -29.22 22.57 -31.28
C ASP A 12 -28.29 21.98 -30.20
N THR A 13 -28.73 20.92 -29.53
CA THR A 13 -27.93 20.10 -28.61
C THR A 13 -26.80 19.30 -29.30
N SER A 14 -26.73 19.28 -30.64
CA SER A 14 -25.76 18.45 -31.37
C SER A 14 -24.40 19.14 -31.54
N GLN A 15 -24.36 20.46 -31.73
CA GLN A 15 -23.10 21.21 -31.88
C GLN A 15 -22.33 21.33 -30.56
N ASP A 16 -23.01 21.59 -29.45
CA ASP A 16 -22.41 21.61 -28.10
C ASP A 16 -21.75 20.26 -27.76
N SER A 17 -22.39 19.15 -28.17
CA SER A 17 -21.83 17.81 -27.96
C SER A 17 -20.55 17.55 -28.77
N ARG A 18 -20.44 18.14 -29.97
CA ARG A 18 -19.25 18.02 -30.83
C ARG A 18 -18.09 18.84 -30.29
N ALA A 19 -18.34 20.10 -29.91
CA ALA A 19 -17.35 20.98 -29.33
C ALA A 19 -16.79 20.40 -28.02
N ALA A 20 -17.65 19.93 -27.12
CA ALA A 20 -17.25 19.29 -25.87
C ALA A 20 -16.40 18.03 -26.10
N ARG A 21 -16.74 17.23 -27.12
CA ARG A 21 -15.97 16.03 -27.50
C ARG A 21 -14.58 16.38 -28.02
N THR A 22 -14.48 17.38 -28.90
CA THR A 22 -13.18 17.86 -29.42
C THR A 22 -12.33 18.43 -28.29
N PHE A 23 -12.89 19.32 -27.47
CA PHE A 23 -12.19 19.91 -26.34
C PHE A 23 -11.63 18.85 -25.39
N PHE A 24 -12.47 17.87 -25.03
CA PHE A 24 -12.03 16.76 -24.19
C PHE A 24 -10.90 15.95 -24.82
N SER A 25 -11.03 15.58 -26.09
CA SER A 25 -10.09 14.69 -26.77
C SER A 25 -8.73 15.34 -27.00
N GLU A 26 -8.72 16.63 -27.30
CA GLU A 26 -7.50 17.39 -27.65
C GLU A 26 -6.83 18.04 -26.43
N ASN A 27 -7.60 18.44 -25.41
CA ASN A 27 -7.07 19.24 -24.31
C ASN A 27 -7.06 18.49 -22.97
N VAL A 28 -8.12 17.75 -22.65
CA VAL A 28 -8.26 17.12 -21.32
C VAL A 28 -7.60 15.75 -21.27
N ARG A 29 -7.90 14.90 -22.25
CA ARG A 29 -7.42 13.52 -22.28
C ARG A 29 -5.88 13.42 -22.27
N PRO A 30 -5.12 14.22 -23.03
CA PRO A 30 -3.65 14.16 -22.97
C PRO A 30 -3.08 14.49 -21.58
N ILE A 31 -3.69 15.45 -20.87
CA ILE A 31 -3.28 15.80 -19.50
C ILE A 31 -3.46 14.60 -18.57
N LEU A 32 -4.60 13.92 -18.64
CA LEU A 32 -4.89 12.74 -17.82
C LEU A 32 -3.96 11.57 -18.15
N GLU A 33 -3.68 11.33 -19.43
CA GLU A 33 -2.76 10.28 -19.90
C GLU A 33 -1.34 10.52 -19.40
N GLN A 34 -0.83 11.75 -19.55
CA GLN A 34 0.54 12.09 -19.23
C GLN A 34 0.80 12.19 -17.72
N HIS A 35 -0.15 12.77 -16.97
CA HIS A 35 0.09 13.15 -15.58
C HIS A 35 -0.63 12.26 -14.54
N CYS A 36 -1.62 11.45 -14.95
CA CYS A 36 -2.47 10.75 -14.00
C CYS A 36 -2.47 9.22 -14.14
N TYR A 37 -2.41 8.66 -15.36
CA TYR A 37 -2.72 7.24 -15.59
C TYR A 37 -1.71 6.24 -15.06
N SER A 38 -0.46 6.65 -14.85
CA SER A 38 0.54 5.81 -14.20
C SER A 38 0.09 5.32 -12.82
N CYS A 39 -0.73 6.11 -12.11
CA CYS A 39 -1.22 5.81 -10.77
C CYS A 39 -2.75 5.68 -10.66
N HIS A 40 -3.51 6.28 -11.57
CA HIS A 40 -4.98 6.38 -11.50
C HIS A 40 -5.66 5.92 -12.80
N SER A 41 -5.41 4.70 -13.23
CA SER A 41 -6.07 4.08 -14.39
C SER A 41 -6.45 2.62 -14.14
N HIS A 42 -7.31 2.06 -14.99
CA HIS A 42 -7.64 0.64 -14.99
C HIS A 42 -6.48 -0.25 -15.44
N GLN A 43 -5.40 0.31 -15.97
CA GLN A 43 -4.19 -0.43 -16.34
C GLN A 43 -3.06 -0.26 -15.30
N ALA A 44 -3.17 0.69 -14.38
CA ALA A 44 -2.17 0.89 -13.33
C ALA A 44 -2.05 -0.36 -12.44
N LYS A 45 -0.83 -0.83 -12.16
CA LYS A 45 -0.60 -2.00 -11.27
C LYS A 45 -1.31 -1.84 -9.93
N LYS A 46 -1.34 -0.63 -9.38
CA LYS A 46 -2.10 -0.27 -8.18
C LYS A 46 -2.71 1.13 -8.35
N ALA A 47 -4.04 1.18 -8.47
CA ALA A 47 -4.78 2.43 -8.50
C ALA A 47 -4.72 3.09 -7.11
N LYS A 48 -4.01 4.22 -6.98
CA LYS A 48 -3.86 4.92 -5.69
C LYS A 48 -5.23 5.43 -5.23
N GLY A 49 -5.55 5.20 -3.96
CA GLY A 49 -6.86 5.54 -3.38
C GLY A 49 -8.05 4.83 -4.04
N GLY A 50 -7.84 3.78 -4.85
CA GLY A 50 -8.91 3.15 -5.63
C GLY A 50 -9.49 4.03 -6.76
N LEU A 51 -8.87 5.18 -7.04
CA LEU A 51 -9.33 6.12 -8.06
C LEU A 51 -8.79 5.76 -9.44
N VAL A 52 -9.66 5.84 -10.45
CA VAL A 52 -9.33 5.66 -11.88
C VAL A 52 -9.92 6.83 -12.68
N LEU A 53 -9.11 7.47 -13.52
CA LEU A 53 -9.41 8.70 -14.26
C LEU A 53 -9.51 8.49 -15.78
N ASP A 54 -9.38 7.24 -16.24
CA ASP A 54 -9.47 6.80 -17.63
C ASP A 54 -10.90 6.38 -18.03
N SER A 55 -11.89 6.59 -17.16
CA SER A 55 -13.30 6.42 -17.50
C SER A 55 -14.23 7.37 -16.74
N ARG A 56 -15.37 7.70 -17.35
CA ARG A 56 -16.41 8.56 -16.77
C ARG A 56 -16.93 8.01 -15.45
N GLY A 57 -17.27 6.72 -15.42
CA GLY A 57 -17.74 6.07 -14.20
C GLY A 57 -16.67 6.03 -13.09
N GLY A 58 -15.39 5.98 -13.47
CA GLY A 58 -14.25 5.98 -12.58
C GLY A 58 -14.11 7.26 -11.76
N TRP A 59 -14.04 8.42 -12.44
CA TRP A 59 -13.89 9.70 -11.75
C TRP A 59 -15.20 10.19 -11.11
N ALA A 60 -16.36 9.79 -11.64
CA ALA A 60 -17.66 10.20 -11.10
C ALA A 60 -17.99 9.48 -9.79
N LYS A 61 -17.72 8.18 -9.69
CA LYS A 61 -17.79 7.44 -8.42
C LYS A 61 -16.62 7.82 -7.51
N GLY A 62 -15.44 7.98 -8.11
CA GLY A 62 -14.21 8.30 -7.43
C GLY A 62 -13.65 7.13 -6.60
N GLY A 63 -12.69 7.46 -5.74
CA GLY A 63 -11.94 6.50 -4.91
C GLY A 63 -12.46 6.43 -3.48
N GLN A 64 -11.56 6.09 -2.55
CA GLN A 64 -11.83 6.05 -1.11
C GLN A 64 -12.28 7.42 -0.54
N SER A 65 -11.88 8.52 -1.17
CA SER A 65 -12.25 9.89 -0.78
C SER A 65 -13.55 10.39 -1.40
N GLY A 66 -14.27 9.54 -2.16
CA GLY A 66 -15.46 9.94 -2.90
C GLY A 66 -15.18 10.47 -4.31
N PRO A 67 -16.17 11.12 -4.97
CA PRO A 67 -16.09 11.58 -6.36
C PRO A 67 -14.87 12.48 -6.62
N ALA A 68 -14.09 12.16 -7.65
CA ALA A 68 -12.93 12.97 -8.03
C ALA A 68 -13.35 14.23 -8.80
N VAL A 69 -14.38 14.11 -9.63
CA VAL A 69 -14.92 15.23 -10.43
C VAL A 69 -16.43 15.30 -10.23
N VAL A 70 -16.89 16.51 -9.91
CA VAL A 70 -18.31 16.84 -9.78
C VAL A 70 -18.68 17.79 -10.93
N PRO A 71 -19.38 17.30 -11.97
CA PRO A 71 -19.77 18.11 -13.14
C PRO A 71 -20.42 19.45 -12.76
N GLY A 72 -19.94 20.54 -13.35
CA GLY A 72 -20.43 21.90 -13.12
C GLY A 72 -20.02 22.51 -11.77
N LYS A 73 -19.21 21.81 -10.95
CA LYS A 73 -18.83 22.28 -9.61
C LYS A 73 -17.31 22.15 -9.39
N PRO A 74 -16.50 23.05 -9.97
CA PRO A 74 -15.05 23.04 -9.79
C PRO A 74 -14.61 23.03 -8.33
N GLY A 75 -15.20 23.91 -7.49
CA GLY A 75 -14.87 23.99 -6.07
C GLY A 75 -15.27 22.78 -5.21
N LYS A 76 -16.05 21.83 -5.76
CA LYS A 76 -16.40 20.56 -5.08
C LYS A 76 -15.68 19.35 -5.68
N SER A 77 -14.79 19.56 -6.65
CA SER A 77 -14.09 18.49 -7.36
C SER A 77 -12.72 18.24 -6.74
N LEU A 78 -12.55 17.09 -6.10
CA LEU A 78 -11.29 16.72 -5.43
C LEU A 78 -10.09 16.69 -6.39
N LEU A 79 -10.31 16.35 -7.66
CA LEU A 79 -9.27 16.42 -8.69
C LEU A 79 -8.65 17.82 -8.76
N LEU A 80 -9.48 18.87 -8.71
CA LEU A 80 -9.00 20.25 -8.81
C LEU A 80 -8.32 20.73 -7.53
N SER A 81 -8.83 20.38 -6.35
CA SER A 81 -8.12 20.62 -5.09
C SER A 81 -6.74 19.94 -5.12
N ALA A 82 -6.68 18.70 -5.60
CA ALA A 82 -5.45 17.91 -5.61
C ALA A 82 -4.38 18.45 -6.58
N VAL A 83 -4.76 18.86 -7.80
CA VAL A 83 -3.81 19.45 -8.76
C VAL A 83 -3.43 20.88 -8.42
N LYS A 84 -4.25 21.59 -7.62
CA LYS A 84 -3.92 22.92 -7.08
C LYS A 84 -3.04 22.87 -5.83
N TYR A 85 -2.84 21.68 -5.25
CA TYR A 85 -2.11 21.47 -3.98
C TYR A 85 -2.78 22.22 -2.81
N GLN A 86 -4.09 22.10 -2.70
CA GLN A 86 -4.84 22.71 -1.59
C GLN A 86 -4.95 21.79 -0.38
N ASP A 87 -5.23 20.50 -0.62
CA ASP A 87 -5.32 19.48 0.43
C ASP A 87 -4.35 18.32 0.15
N LEU A 88 -4.64 17.56 -0.92
CA LEU A 88 -3.78 16.51 -1.43
C LEU A 88 -2.86 17.09 -2.50
N GLU A 89 -1.62 16.62 -2.57
CA GLU A 89 -0.67 17.06 -3.59
C GLU A 89 -0.52 16.01 -4.69
N MET A 90 -1.10 16.28 -5.86
CA MET A 90 -1.00 15.39 -7.02
C MET A 90 -0.71 16.18 -8.30
N PRO A 91 0.19 15.71 -9.18
CA PRO A 91 1.00 14.50 -9.10
C PRO A 91 2.18 14.61 -8.12
N PRO A 92 2.64 13.50 -7.51
CA PRO A 92 3.70 13.53 -6.50
C PRO A 92 5.07 13.97 -7.03
N LYS A 93 5.25 13.99 -8.36
CA LYS A 93 6.51 14.41 -9.01
C LYS A 93 6.60 15.91 -9.24
N GLY A 94 5.55 16.67 -8.92
CA GLY A 94 5.49 18.11 -9.11
C GLY A 94 4.13 18.58 -9.59
N LYS A 95 3.78 19.80 -9.18
CA LYS A 95 2.50 20.44 -9.49
C LYS A 95 2.35 20.66 -10.99
N LEU A 96 1.13 20.50 -11.52
CA LEU A 96 0.85 20.84 -12.91
C LEU A 96 1.09 22.34 -13.16
N PRO A 97 1.55 22.73 -14.35
CA PRO A 97 1.54 24.12 -14.77
C PRO A 97 0.13 24.71 -14.71
N ASP A 98 0.00 25.96 -14.28
CA ASP A 98 -1.31 26.62 -14.11
C ASP A 98 -2.18 26.61 -15.37
N LYS A 99 -1.55 26.63 -16.55
CA LYS A 99 -2.26 26.52 -17.84
C LYS A 99 -3.02 25.19 -17.95
N LEU A 100 -2.43 24.08 -17.54
CA LEU A 100 -3.07 22.76 -17.57
C LEU A 100 -4.17 22.65 -16.51
N ILE A 101 -3.94 23.22 -15.32
CA ILE A 101 -4.96 23.28 -14.27
C ILE A 101 -6.20 24.06 -14.76
N ARG A 102 -6.01 25.20 -15.45
CA ARG A 102 -7.12 25.97 -16.02
C ARG A 102 -7.93 25.20 -17.05
N ILE A 103 -7.29 24.36 -17.87
CA ILE A 103 -7.98 23.49 -18.83
C ILE A 103 -8.88 22.49 -18.08
N LEU A 104 -8.37 21.86 -17.02
CA LEU A 104 -9.16 20.93 -16.20
C LEU A 104 -10.30 21.65 -15.48
N GLU A 105 -10.06 22.86 -14.97
CA GLU A 105 -11.08 23.67 -14.31
C GLU A 105 -12.22 24.06 -15.25
N HIS A 106 -11.89 24.49 -16.47
CA HIS A 106 -12.86 24.77 -17.53
C HIS A 106 -13.66 23.53 -17.90
N TRP A 107 -12.99 22.40 -18.12
CA TRP A 107 -13.66 21.12 -18.41
C TRP A 107 -14.68 20.73 -17.33
N VAL A 108 -14.32 20.89 -16.05
CA VAL A 108 -15.24 20.60 -14.94
C VAL A 108 -16.40 21.58 -14.90
N ALA A 109 -16.15 22.87 -15.11
CA ALA A 109 -17.19 23.90 -15.16
C ALA A 109 -18.22 23.62 -16.27
N ASP A 110 -17.76 23.15 -17.43
CA ASP A 110 -18.59 22.79 -18.60
C ASP A 110 -19.28 21.42 -18.49
N GLY A 111 -19.41 20.88 -17.27
CA GLY A 111 -20.13 19.64 -17.03
C GLY A 111 -19.31 18.37 -17.27
N ALA A 112 -17.98 18.49 -17.39
CA ALA A 112 -17.04 17.38 -17.45
C ALA A 112 -17.42 16.30 -18.50
N TYR A 113 -17.64 16.73 -19.75
CA TYR A 113 -17.91 15.80 -20.84
C TYR A 113 -16.81 14.74 -20.95
N ASP A 114 -17.20 13.47 -20.95
CA ASP A 114 -16.29 12.34 -21.10
C ASP A 114 -17.01 11.19 -21.85
N PRO A 115 -16.59 10.84 -23.06
CA PRO A 115 -17.22 9.78 -23.86
C PRO A 115 -16.82 8.36 -23.41
N ARG A 116 -15.91 8.21 -22.43
CA ARG A 116 -15.37 6.91 -22.02
C ARG A 116 -16.28 6.24 -21.00
N VAL A 117 -17.31 5.58 -21.51
CA VAL A 117 -18.28 4.85 -20.71
C VAL A 117 -17.82 3.40 -20.54
N THR A 118 -16.92 3.14 -19.59
CA THR A 118 -16.58 1.77 -19.18
C THR A 118 -17.20 1.41 -17.83
N LYS A 119 -17.50 0.12 -17.64
CA LYS A 119 -18.18 -0.39 -16.44
C LYS A 119 -17.26 -0.29 -15.22
N SER A 120 -17.57 0.71 -14.40
CA SER A 120 -17.31 0.83 -12.96
C SER A 120 -15.87 1.07 -12.50
N ALA A 121 -15.74 1.95 -11.51
CA ALA A 121 -14.52 2.08 -10.71
C ALA A 121 -14.03 0.71 -10.24
N ARG A 122 -12.71 0.52 -10.16
CA ARG A 122 -12.13 -0.70 -9.58
C ARG A 122 -12.73 -0.94 -8.20
N SER A 123 -13.45 -2.04 -8.08
CA SER A 123 -13.99 -2.52 -6.81
C SER A 123 -12.81 -2.99 -5.95
N ASN A 124 -12.43 -2.20 -4.94
CA ASN A 124 -11.57 -2.65 -3.85
C ASN A 124 -12.37 -3.58 -2.92
N LYS A 125 -13.03 -4.62 -3.46
CA LYS A 125 -13.67 -5.64 -2.63
C LYS A 125 -12.55 -6.39 -1.93
N ILE A 126 -12.49 -6.24 -0.61
CA ILE A 126 -11.64 -7.08 0.23
C ILE A 126 -12.18 -8.50 0.11
N ASP A 127 -11.35 -9.41 -0.40
CA ASP A 127 -11.67 -10.82 -0.45
C ASP A 127 -11.48 -11.42 0.94
N PHE A 128 -12.53 -11.38 1.74
CA PHE A 128 -12.53 -11.95 3.09
C PHE A 128 -12.28 -13.46 3.10
N GLU A 129 -12.67 -14.18 2.04
CA GLU A 129 -12.41 -15.62 1.92
C GLU A 129 -10.93 -15.92 1.63
N ALA A 130 -10.27 -15.11 0.80
CA ALA A 130 -8.82 -15.17 0.66
C ALA A 130 -8.11 -14.78 1.96
N GLY A 131 -8.60 -13.73 2.65
CA GLY A 131 -8.08 -13.32 3.95
C GLY A 131 -8.14 -14.44 4.99
N ARG A 132 -9.27 -15.11 5.13
CA ARG A 132 -9.46 -16.25 6.06
C ARG A 132 -8.47 -17.38 5.82
N ARG A 133 -8.05 -17.61 4.57
CA ARG A 133 -7.08 -18.66 4.18
C ARG A 133 -5.62 -18.32 4.51
N HIS A 134 -5.32 -17.11 4.97
CA HIS A 134 -3.96 -16.74 5.36
C HIS A 134 -3.50 -17.57 6.57
N TRP A 135 -2.26 -18.06 6.55
CA TRP A 135 -1.73 -19.02 7.53
C TRP A 135 -1.87 -18.55 9.00
N ALA A 136 -1.74 -17.24 9.25
CA ALA A 136 -1.87 -16.65 10.58
C ALA A 136 -3.29 -16.73 11.18
N PHE A 137 -4.31 -16.98 10.35
CA PHE A 137 -5.71 -17.15 10.77
C PHE A 137 -6.18 -18.60 10.72
N GLN A 138 -5.28 -19.53 10.39
CA GLN A 138 -5.60 -20.95 10.42
C GLN A 138 -5.36 -21.51 11.82
N PRO A 139 -6.18 -22.47 12.29
CA PRO A 139 -5.92 -23.17 13.54
C PRO A 139 -4.53 -23.81 13.52
N LEU A 140 -3.79 -23.66 14.62
CA LEU A 140 -2.50 -24.33 14.78
C LEU A 140 -2.71 -25.84 14.79
N LYS A 141 -2.01 -26.54 13.90
CA LYS A 141 -1.99 -28.00 13.87
C LYS A 141 -0.76 -28.49 14.64
N PRO A 142 -0.91 -29.46 15.57
CA PRO A 142 0.24 -30.14 16.16
C PRO A 142 1.10 -30.72 15.04
N THR A 143 2.42 -30.51 15.11
CA THR A 143 3.38 -31.09 14.17
C THR A 143 4.41 -31.88 14.96
N GLU A 144 4.64 -33.12 14.54
CA GLU A 144 5.72 -33.94 15.10
C GLU A 144 7.07 -33.41 14.56
N PRO A 145 8.06 -33.16 15.42
CA PRO A 145 9.38 -32.75 14.96
C PRO A 145 10.03 -33.82 14.08
N PRO A 146 10.85 -33.44 13.09
CA PRO A 146 11.47 -34.39 12.19
C PRO A 146 12.43 -35.34 12.91
N GLY A 147 12.58 -36.54 12.35
CA GLY A 147 13.60 -37.49 12.76
C GLY A 147 15.01 -36.94 12.48
N ILE A 148 15.91 -37.14 13.44
CA ILE A 148 17.30 -36.67 13.41
C ILE A 148 18.23 -37.81 13.84
N LYS A 149 19.47 -37.78 13.35
CA LYS A 149 20.52 -38.75 13.70
C LYS A 149 21.15 -38.41 15.05
N ASP A 150 21.57 -37.16 15.27
CA ASP A 150 22.15 -36.73 16.55
C ASP A 150 21.09 -36.20 17.52
N LYS A 151 20.68 -37.06 18.45
CA LYS A 151 19.67 -36.72 19.46
C LYS A 151 20.19 -35.85 20.62
N ARG A 152 21.50 -35.58 20.70
CA ARG A 152 22.12 -34.88 21.85
C ARG A 152 22.25 -33.37 21.65
N TRP A 153 22.35 -32.91 20.40
CA TRP A 153 22.51 -31.48 20.10
C TRP A 153 21.25 -30.63 20.37
N PRO A 154 20.03 -31.05 19.97
CA PRO A 154 18.82 -30.26 20.18
C PRO A 154 18.54 -30.00 21.67
N GLN A 155 18.28 -28.74 22.04
CA GLN A 155 17.81 -28.35 23.37
C GLN A 155 16.28 -28.37 23.45
N GLY A 156 15.60 -28.27 22.31
CA GLY A 156 14.14 -28.35 22.22
C GLY A 156 13.61 -28.90 20.90
N PRO A 157 12.27 -28.99 20.76
CA PRO A 157 11.62 -29.50 19.54
C PRO A 157 11.97 -28.69 18.29
N VAL A 158 12.13 -27.37 18.42
CA VAL A 158 12.45 -26.46 17.30
C VAL A 158 13.83 -26.78 16.70
N ASP A 159 14.82 -27.07 17.53
CA ASP A 159 16.19 -27.36 17.09
C ASP A 159 16.25 -28.61 16.19
N ARG A 160 15.31 -29.54 16.34
CA ARG A 160 15.21 -30.73 15.48
C ARG A 160 14.94 -30.35 14.03
N HIS A 161 14.18 -29.28 13.77
CA HIS A 161 13.94 -28.81 12.40
C HIS A 161 15.21 -28.26 11.75
N ILE A 162 16.03 -27.56 12.53
CA ILE A 162 17.32 -27.03 12.08
C ILE A 162 18.28 -28.19 11.82
N LEU A 163 18.43 -29.09 12.79
CA LEU A 163 19.35 -30.22 12.70
C LEU A 163 18.98 -31.16 11.56
N ALA A 164 17.70 -31.49 11.38
CA ALA A 164 17.26 -32.34 10.26
C ALA A 164 17.67 -31.75 8.90
N ARG A 165 17.57 -30.42 8.74
CA ARG A 165 18.00 -29.76 7.51
C ARG A 165 19.53 -29.77 7.34
N LEU A 166 20.29 -29.58 8.41
CA LEU A 166 21.75 -29.67 8.39
C LEU A 166 22.20 -31.09 8.02
N GLU A 167 21.64 -32.12 8.67
CA GLU A 167 21.97 -33.52 8.40
C GLU A 167 21.65 -33.94 6.97
N ASN A 168 20.50 -33.50 6.43
CA ASN A 168 20.14 -33.75 5.03
C ASN A 168 21.08 -33.05 4.04
N ALA A 169 21.67 -31.92 4.43
CA ALA A 169 22.68 -31.22 3.65
C ALA A 169 24.11 -31.73 3.90
N GLY A 170 24.30 -32.76 4.74
CA GLY A 170 25.62 -33.28 5.11
C GLY A 170 26.43 -32.33 6.01
N LEU A 171 25.77 -31.34 6.61
CA LEU A 171 26.39 -30.35 7.49
C LEU A 171 26.23 -30.74 8.96
N ARG A 172 27.12 -30.20 9.79
CA ARG A 172 27.06 -30.33 11.25
C ARG A 172 26.94 -28.95 11.90
N PRO A 173 26.22 -28.82 13.02
CA PRO A 173 26.22 -27.60 13.80
C PRO A 173 27.65 -27.19 14.21
N VAL A 174 27.90 -25.89 14.24
CA VAL A 174 29.14 -25.35 14.82
C VAL A 174 29.08 -25.40 16.35
N ALA A 175 30.25 -25.28 16.99
CA ALA A 175 30.33 -25.20 18.44
C ALA A 175 29.64 -23.94 18.99
N ASP A 176 29.20 -24.01 20.25
CA ASP A 176 28.70 -22.87 20.99
C ASP A 176 29.74 -21.74 21.04
N ALA A 177 29.25 -20.51 21.03
CA ALA A 177 30.10 -19.35 21.30
C ALA A 177 30.73 -19.46 22.70
N ASP A 178 31.96 -18.97 22.84
CA ASP A 178 32.58 -18.83 24.16
C ASP A 178 31.75 -17.88 25.06
N ARG A 179 31.96 -17.99 26.37
CA ARG A 179 31.15 -17.27 27.36
C ARG A 179 31.17 -15.76 27.15
N PHE A 180 32.34 -15.19 26.85
CA PHE A 180 32.45 -13.74 26.66
C PHE A 180 31.73 -13.29 25.39
N THR A 181 31.94 -13.99 24.28
CA THR A 181 31.24 -13.71 23.01
C THR A 181 29.72 -13.83 23.17
N TRP A 182 29.24 -14.87 23.86
CA TRP A 182 27.81 -15.05 24.13
C TRP A 182 27.24 -13.90 24.96
N LEU A 183 27.89 -13.55 26.08
CA LEU A 183 27.44 -12.46 26.96
C LEU A 183 27.40 -11.12 26.23
N ARG A 184 28.45 -10.81 25.46
CA ARG A 184 28.52 -9.57 24.69
C ARG A 184 27.36 -9.47 23.70
N ARG A 185 27.08 -10.54 22.94
CA ARG A 185 25.99 -10.56 21.95
C ARG A 185 24.62 -10.36 22.62
N VAL A 186 24.31 -11.15 23.64
CA VAL A 186 23.00 -11.06 24.30
C VAL A 186 22.77 -9.71 24.98
N SER A 187 23.82 -9.07 25.53
CA SER A 187 23.69 -7.72 26.11
C SER A 187 23.38 -6.65 25.06
N PHE A 188 24.01 -6.71 23.89
CA PHE A 188 23.67 -5.79 22.80
C PHE A 188 22.28 -6.06 22.25
N ASP A 189 21.91 -7.33 22.06
CA ASP A 189 20.63 -7.71 21.48
C ASP A 189 19.44 -7.32 22.37
N LEU A 190 19.58 -7.47 23.69
CA LEU A 190 18.49 -7.22 24.64
C LEU A 190 18.47 -5.77 25.18
N ALA A 191 19.63 -5.18 25.47
CA ALA A 191 19.72 -3.88 26.14
C ALA A 191 20.40 -2.78 25.30
N GLY A 192 21.00 -3.11 24.15
CA GLY A 192 21.74 -2.17 23.31
C GLY A 192 23.09 -1.68 23.89
N LEU A 193 23.49 -2.20 25.05
CA LEU A 193 24.69 -1.80 25.78
C LEU A 193 25.66 -2.98 25.95
N PRO A 194 26.99 -2.74 25.97
CA PRO A 194 27.95 -3.78 26.31
C PRO A 194 27.83 -4.20 27.79
N PRO A 195 28.22 -5.44 28.13
CA PRO A 195 28.29 -5.85 29.53
C PRO A 195 29.39 -5.10 30.27
N THR A 196 29.18 -4.80 31.56
CA THR A 196 30.21 -4.19 32.41
C THR A 196 31.28 -5.22 32.80
N VAL A 197 32.46 -4.75 33.23
CA VAL A 197 33.54 -5.63 33.70
C VAL A 197 33.07 -6.54 34.86
N ALA A 198 32.25 -6.02 35.76
CA ALA A 198 31.68 -6.80 36.85
C ALA A 198 30.75 -7.91 36.34
N GLN A 199 29.88 -7.60 35.39
CA GLN A 199 28.97 -8.57 34.78
C GLN A 199 29.69 -9.64 33.96
N ILE A 200 30.80 -9.28 33.31
CA ILE A 200 31.67 -10.24 32.61
C ILE A 200 32.23 -11.24 33.62
N ARG A 201 32.84 -10.78 34.70
CA ARG A 201 33.42 -11.65 35.74
C ARG A 201 32.38 -12.55 36.37
N GLU A 202 31.26 -11.97 36.79
CA GLU A 202 30.12 -12.71 37.36
C GLU A 202 29.67 -13.85 36.44
N PHE A 203 29.48 -13.57 35.15
CA PHE A 203 29.06 -14.59 34.21
C PHE A 203 30.18 -15.57 33.86
N THR A 204 31.45 -15.17 33.72
CA THR A 204 32.52 -16.12 33.41
C THR A 204 32.78 -17.11 34.54
N ASP A 205 32.54 -16.69 35.78
CA ASP A 205 32.77 -17.48 36.98
C ASP A 205 31.55 -18.33 37.38
N ASP A 206 30.32 -17.94 36.97
CA ASP A 206 29.11 -18.73 37.24
C ASP A 206 29.08 -20.03 36.39
N ARG A 207 29.44 -21.16 37.01
CA ARG A 207 29.38 -22.51 36.42
C ARG A 207 28.02 -23.20 36.59
N SER A 208 27.02 -22.53 37.15
CA SER A 208 25.69 -23.12 37.33
C SER A 208 24.98 -23.36 36.00
N ALA A 209 24.11 -24.38 35.97
CA ALA A 209 23.27 -24.68 34.80
C ALA A 209 22.35 -23.52 34.38
N ARG A 210 22.10 -22.55 35.30
CA ARG A 210 21.23 -21.39 35.07
C ARG A 210 21.99 -20.10 34.75
N ALA A 211 23.31 -20.13 34.57
CA ALA A 211 24.11 -18.93 34.36
C ALA A 211 23.60 -18.07 33.19
N ARG A 212 23.25 -18.69 32.05
CA ARG A 212 22.69 -17.97 30.89
C ARG A 212 21.31 -17.36 31.21
N GLN A 213 20.47 -18.09 31.93
CA GLN A 213 19.14 -17.63 32.31
C GLN A 213 19.20 -16.40 33.23
N LYS A 214 20.05 -16.42 34.26
CA LYS A 214 20.25 -15.27 35.16
C LYS A 214 20.68 -14.00 34.42
N VAL A 215 21.51 -14.15 33.38
CA VAL A 215 21.92 -13.02 32.53
C VAL A 215 20.72 -12.45 31.77
N VAL A 216 19.91 -13.31 31.16
CA VAL A 216 18.71 -12.88 30.42
C VAL A 216 17.70 -12.22 31.36
N ASP A 217 17.42 -12.83 32.52
CA ASP A 217 16.50 -12.31 33.53
C ASP A 217 16.95 -10.95 34.10
N ARG A 218 18.25 -10.64 34.07
CA ARG A 218 18.78 -9.34 34.47
C ARG A 218 18.63 -8.28 33.37
N LEU A 219 18.57 -8.69 32.11
CA LEU A 219 18.53 -7.80 30.95
C LEU A 219 17.10 -7.44 30.51
N LEU A 220 16.09 -8.18 30.97
CA LEU A 220 14.66 -7.98 30.71
C LEU A 220 13.93 -7.53 31.99
#